data_AF-A0A3A9JBN0-F1
#
_entry.id   AF-A0A3A9JBN0-F1
#
_cell.length_a   1.000
_cell.length_b   1.000
_cell.length_c   1.000
_cell.angle_alpha   90.00
_cell.angle_beta   90.00
_cell.angle_gamma   90.00
#
_symmetry.space_group_name_H-M   'P 1'
#
loop_
_entity.id
_entity.type
_entity.pdbx_description
1 polymer ?
#
loop_
_entity_poly.entity_id
_entity_poly.type
_entity_poly.pdbx_seq_one_letter_code
_entity_poly.pdbx_strand_id
1 'polypeptide(L)'
;MKGLLQVLAVMIGFLVASGEIARRWGDAHFIPLALDDLCVSAALFWAAWRARDHGPAPLVAGWGLYSGLMLMLLMVNANYLINDMPKAGRVFYSIILAAMLGLGLWATWRALRLTEEETRR
;
A
#
# COMPACT_ATOMS: atom_id res chain seq x y z
N MET A 1 -1.87 -13.35 -14.55
CA MET A 1 -1.59 -12.83 -13.19
C MET A 1 -1.08 -11.40 -13.17
N LYS A 2 -0.08 -11.02 -13.99
CA LYS A 2 0.43 -9.64 -14.10
C LYS A 2 -0.69 -8.59 -14.21
N GLY A 3 -1.66 -8.78 -15.11
CA GLY A 3 -2.80 -7.87 -15.27
C GLY A 3 -3.68 -7.71 -14.01
N LEU A 4 -3.88 -8.79 -13.24
CA LEU A 4 -4.61 -8.71 -11.96
C LEU A 4 -3.88 -7.82 -10.95
N LEU A 5 -2.55 -7.96 -10.83
CA LEU A 5 -1.75 -7.14 -9.93
C LEU A 5 -1.73 -5.66 -10.33
N GLN A 6 -1.79 -5.37 -11.63
CA GLN A 6 -1.92 -3.99 -12.11
C GLN A 6 -3.28 -3.39 -11.76
N VAL A 7 -4.37 -4.13 -11.99
CA VAL A 7 -5.72 -3.69 -11.63
C VAL A 7 -5.84 -3.45 -10.13
N LEU A 8 -5.35 -4.39 -9.32
CA LEU A 8 -5.34 -4.25 -7.87
C LEU A 8 -4.51 -3.04 -7.42
N ALA A 9 -3.34 -2.80 -8.03
CA ALA A 9 -2.51 -1.65 -7.70
C ALA A 9 -3.24 -0.32 -7.98
N VAL A 10 -3.96 -0.23 -9.10
CA VAL A 10 -4.79 0.94 -9.42
C VAL A 10 -5.94 1.08 -8.40
N MET A 11 -6.67 0.00 -8.11
CA MET A 11 -7.80 0.05 -7.18
C MET A 11 -7.36 0.44 -5.77
N ILE A 12 -6.28 -0.16 -5.25
CA ILE A 12 -5.74 0.14 -3.92
C ILE A 12 -5.13 1.54 -3.89
N GLY A 13 -4.35 1.93 -4.90
CA GLY A 13 -3.82 3.30 -5.00
C GLY A 13 -4.94 4.35 -5.02
N PHE A 14 -6.04 4.09 -5.72
CA PHE A 14 -7.21 4.96 -5.70
C PHE A 14 -7.88 4.99 -4.32
N LEU A 15 -8.05 3.84 -3.67
CA LEU A 15 -8.66 3.76 -2.34
C LEU A 15 -7.86 4.52 -1.28
N VAL A 16 -6.52 4.38 -1.29
CA VAL A 16 -5.63 5.10 -0.37
C VAL A 16 -5.70 6.61 -0.63
N ALA A 17 -5.49 7.04 -1.87
CA ALA A 17 -5.53 8.47 -2.22
C ALA A 17 -6.89 9.11 -1.90
N SER A 18 -7.99 8.46 -2.32
CA SER A 18 -9.34 8.99 -2.06
C SER A 18 -9.70 8.99 -0.58
N GLY A 19 -9.29 7.96 0.18
CA GLY A 19 -9.48 7.91 1.63
C GLY A 19 -8.75 9.04 2.36
N GLU A 20 -7.55 9.41 1.90
CA GLU A 20 -6.82 10.54 2.46
C GLU A 20 -7.42 11.90 2.11
N ILE A 21 -7.75 12.08 0.83
CA ILE A 21 -8.41 13.28 0.35
C ILE A 21 -9.73 13.47 1.12
N ALA A 22 -10.55 12.44 1.24
CA ALA A 22 -11.82 12.51 1.96
C ALA A 22 -11.65 12.85 3.45
N ARG A 23 -10.61 12.35 4.11
CA ARG A 23 -10.38 12.58 5.54
C ARG A 23 -9.89 13.98 5.85
N ARG A 24 -9.08 14.56 4.96
CA ARG A 24 -8.28 15.75 5.25
C ARG A 24 -8.57 16.92 4.30
N TRP A 25 -9.62 16.81 3.48
CA TRP A 25 -10.06 17.90 2.62
C TRP A 25 -10.38 19.15 3.46
N GLY A 26 -9.73 20.26 3.14
CA GLY A 26 -9.89 21.52 3.87
C GLY A 26 -9.02 21.66 5.13
N ASP A 27 -8.18 20.68 5.47
CA ASP A 27 -7.17 20.81 6.53
C ASP A 27 -5.95 21.58 6.01
N ALA A 28 -5.49 22.59 6.74
CA ALA A 28 -4.28 23.35 6.43
C ALA A 28 -3.01 22.48 6.40
N HIS A 29 -3.02 21.34 7.09
CA HIS A 29 -1.91 20.39 7.15
C HIS A 29 -2.13 19.17 6.23
N PHE A 30 -3.02 19.26 5.25
CA PHE A 30 -3.32 18.17 4.30
C PHE A 30 -2.04 17.54 3.71
N ILE A 31 -1.16 18.36 3.13
CA ILE A 31 0.02 17.86 2.43
C ILE A 31 0.99 17.15 3.38
N PRO A 32 1.46 17.73 4.51
CA PRO A 32 2.35 17.03 5.43
C PRO A 32 1.78 15.73 5.97
N LEU A 33 0.47 15.67 6.23
CA LEU A 33 -0.16 14.52 6.88
C LEU A 33 -0.48 13.38 5.92
N ALA A 34 -0.74 13.66 4.64
CA ALA A 34 -1.11 12.67 3.63
C ALA A 34 0.02 12.31 2.66
N LEU A 35 1.21 12.90 2.82
CA LEU A 35 2.29 12.78 1.83
C LEU A 35 2.71 11.33 1.59
N ASP A 36 2.88 10.55 2.66
CA ASP A 36 3.25 9.14 2.61
C ASP A 36 2.21 8.30 1.87
N ASP A 37 0.94 8.43 2.24
CA ASP A 37 -0.18 7.75 1.58
C ASP A 37 -0.30 8.13 0.09
N LEU A 38 -0.15 9.42 -0.25
CA LEU A 38 -0.18 9.91 -1.63
C LEU A 38 1.03 9.43 -2.43
N CYS A 39 2.22 9.40 -1.83
CA CYS A 39 3.43 8.87 -2.47
C CYS A 39 3.30 7.38 -2.78
N VAL A 40 2.77 6.59 -1.84
CA VAL A 40 2.51 5.16 -2.08
C VAL A 40 1.43 4.96 -3.14
N SER A 41 0.37 5.77 -3.13
CA SER A 41 -0.66 5.73 -4.17
C SER A 41 -0.08 6.03 -5.56
N ALA A 42 0.75 7.07 -5.65
CA ALA A 42 1.45 7.42 -6.89
C ALA A 42 2.40 6.30 -7.33
N ALA A 43 3.12 5.66 -6.40
CA ALA A 43 4.00 4.53 -6.69
C ALA A 43 3.22 3.32 -7.22
N LEU A 44 2.03 3.02 -6.68
CA LEU A 44 1.16 1.95 -7.18
C LEU A 44 0.62 2.25 -8.58
N PHE A 45 0.18 3.49 -8.85
CA PHE A 45 -0.26 3.89 -10.19
C PHE A 45 0.89 3.83 -11.20
N TRP A 46 2.06 4.35 -10.83
CA TRP A 46 3.25 4.29 -11.65
C TRP A 46 3.66 2.85 -11.93
N ALA A 47 3.67 1.98 -10.91
CA ALA A 47 3.97 0.56 -11.06
C ALA A 47 3.00 -0.13 -12.01
N ALA A 48 1.69 0.12 -11.87
CA ALA A 48 0.66 -0.45 -12.73
C ALA A 48 0.84 -0.01 -14.18
N TRP A 49 1.10 1.27 -14.43
CA TRP A 49 1.35 1.81 -15.76
C TRP A 49 2.65 1.25 -16.35
N ARG A 50 3.75 1.34 -15.61
CA ARG A 50 5.09 0.97 -16.10
C ARG A 50 5.23 -0.52 -16.36
N ALA A 51 4.56 -1.34 -15.57
CA ALA A 51 4.61 -2.77 -15.75
C ALA A 51 4.03 -3.23 -17.09
N ARG A 52 3.23 -2.41 -17.80
CA ARG A 52 2.76 -2.76 -19.15
C ARG A 52 3.92 -2.97 -20.11
N ASP A 53 4.94 -2.12 -20.02
CA ASP A 53 6.02 -2.07 -21.00
C ASP A 53 7.35 -2.64 -20.48
N HIS A 54 7.57 -2.72 -19.16
CA HIS A 54 8.90 -2.97 -18.56
C HIS A 54 8.92 -4.16 -17.58
N GLY A 55 8.13 -5.20 -17.87
CA GLY A 55 8.08 -6.40 -17.02
C GLY A 55 7.35 -6.17 -15.68
N PRO A 56 7.40 -7.13 -14.75
CA PRO A 56 6.74 -7.07 -13.45
C PRO A 56 7.58 -6.40 -12.35
N ALA A 57 8.85 -6.06 -12.60
CA ALA A 57 9.72 -5.42 -11.61
C ALA A 57 9.14 -4.12 -11.00
N PRO A 58 8.49 -3.21 -11.76
CA PRO A 58 7.82 -2.05 -11.16
C PRO A 58 6.73 -2.43 -10.15
N LEU A 59 6.03 -3.54 -10.35
CA LEU A 59 5.01 -4.02 -9.41
C LEU A 59 5.63 -4.47 -8.09
N VAL A 60 6.83 -5.07 -8.11
CA VAL A 60 7.56 -5.42 -6.88
C VAL A 60 7.85 -4.16 -6.06
N ALA A 61 8.35 -3.11 -6.71
CA ALA A 61 8.63 -1.84 -6.04
C ALA A 61 7.37 -1.19 -5.46
N GLY A 62 6.30 -1.09 -6.26
CA GLY A 62 5.03 -0.49 -5.82
C GLY A 62 4.37 -1.24 -4.66
N TRP A 63 4.22 -2.57 -4.78
CA TRP A 63 3.64 -3.38 -3.72
C TRP A 63 4.53 -3.48 -2.48
N GLY A 64 5.86 -3.45 -2.65
CA GLY A 64 6.83 -3.39 -1.57
C GLY A 64 6.70 -2.10 -0.76
N LEU A 65 6.61 -0.94 -1.42
CA LEU A 65 6.39 0.35 -0.77
C LEU A 65 5.07 0.37 0.00
N TYR A 66 3.98 -0.10 -0.62
CA TYR A 66 2.68 -0.21 0.03
C TYR A 66 2.74 -1.12 1.27
N SER A 67 3.41 -2.26 1.19
CA SER A 67 3.59 -3.17 2.32
C SER A 67 4.37 -2.51 3.45
N GLY A 68 5.41 -1.73 3.11
CA GLY A 68 6.18 -0.94 4.09
C GLY A 68 5.31 0.07 4.84
N LEU A 69 4.47 0.82 4.12
CA LEU A 69 3.53 1.77 4.71
C LEU A 69 2.53 1.06 5.64
N MET A 70 1.90 -0.02 5.18
CA MET A 70 0.94 -0.78 6.00
C MET A 70 1.59 -1.35 7.25
N LEU A 71 2.83 -1.84 7.16
CA LEU A 71 3.59 -2.31 8.33
C LEU A 71 3.88 -1.16 9.30
N MET A 72 4.31 -0.01 8.79
CA MET A 72 4.60 1.18 9.61
C MET A 72 3.34 1.66 10.35
N LEU A 73 2.20 1.77 9.65
CA LEU A 73 0.91 2.11 10.26
C LEU A 73 0.46 1.07 11.29
N LEU A 74 0.66 -0.22 11.01
CA LEU A 74 0.34 -1.30 11.93
C LEU A 74 1.20 -1.21 13.19
N MET A 75 2.50 -0.93 13.07
CA MET A 75 3.39 -0.75 14.22
C MET A 75 2.99 0.46 15.07
N VAL A 76 2.69 1.61 14.43
CA VAL A 76 2.20 2.79 15.13
C VAL A 76 0.89 2.48 15.86
N ASN A 77 -0.03 1.75 15.23
CA ASN A 77 -1.28 1.39 15.86
C ASN A 77 -1.12 0.33 16.97
N ALA A 78 -0.23 -0.63 16.80
CA ALA A 78 0.12 -1.64 17.79
C ALA A 78 0.72 -0.99 19.05
N ASN A 79 1.46 0.11 18.91
CA ASN A 79 1.95 0.87 20.06
C ASN A 79 0.81 1.40 20.96
N TYR A 80 -0.34 1.79 20.39
CA TYR A 80 -1.53 2.15 21.17
C TYR A 80 -2.15 0.95 21.89
N LEU A 81 -2.07 -0.26 21.31
CA LEU A 81 -2.56 -1.49 21.94
C LEU A 81 -1.67 -1.95 23.10
N ILE A 82 -0.36 -1.91 22.89
CA ILE A 82 0.64 -2.40 23.85
C ILE A 82 0.70 -1.50 25.08
N ASN A 83 0.65 -0.18 24.89
CA ASN A 83 0.76 0.80 25.98
C ASN A 83 -0.61 1.25 26.53
N ASP A 84 -1.69 0.57 26.16
CA ASP A 84 -3.08 0.85 26.55
C ASP A 84 -3.50 2.33 26.40
N MET A 85 -2.96 3.02 25.39
CA MET A 85 -3.25 4.43 25.15
C MET A 85 -4.67 4.61 24.59
N PRO A 86 -5.38 5.69 24.97
CA PRO A 86 -6.75 5.91 24.55
C PRO A 86 -6.82 6.21 23.04
N LYS A 87 -7.28 5.22 22.27
CA LYS A 87 -7.57 5.35 20.83
C LYS A 87 -8.80 4.52 20.50
N ALA A 88 -9.85 5.18 20.01
CA ALA A 88 -11.09 4.52 19.61
C ALA A 88 -10.83 3.51 18.48
N GLY A 89 -11.42 2.33 18.57
CA GLY A 89 -11.35 1.31 17.51
C GLY A 89 -9.97 0.71 17.24
N ARG A 90 -8.98 0.88 18.13
CA ARG A 90 -7.59 0.42 17.93
C ARG A 90 -7.45 -1.05 17.52
N VAL A 91 -8.24 -1.96 18.09
CA VAL A 91 -8.23 -3.40 17.73
C VAL A 91 -8.75 -3.61 16.30
N PHE A 92 -9.92 -3.05 15.99
CA PHE A 92 -10.53 -3.16 14.67
C PHE A 92 -9.61 -2.61 13.58
N TYR A 93 -9.01 -1.45 13.83
CA TYR A 93 -8.07 -0.84 12.89
C TYR A 93 -6.80 -1.69 12.68
N SER A 94 -6.25 -2.31 13.74
CA SER A 94 -5.13 -3.26 13.60
C SER A 94 -5.48 -4.47 12.74
N ILE A 95 -6.70 -5.02 12.87
CA ILE A 95 -7.14 -6.15 12.04
C ILE A 95 -7.18 -5.76 10.57
N ILE A 96 -7.75 -4.59 10.25
CA ILE A 96 -7.78 -4.07 8.88
C ILE A 96 -6.36 -3.86 8.35
N LEU A 97 -5.49 -3.20 9.12
CA LEU A 97 -4.10 -2.97 8.71
C LEU A 97 -3.33 -4.27 8.48
N ALA A 98 -3.54 -5.29 9.34
CA ALA A 98 -2.93 -6.60 9.16
C ALA A 98 -3.44 -7.30 7.88
N ALA A 99 -4.73 -7.20 7.58
CA ALA A 99 -5.29 -7.74 6.33
C ALA A 99 -4.73 -7.02 5.09
N MET A 100 -4.64 -5.69 5.14
CA MET A 100 -4.07 -4.86 4.08
C MET A 100 -2.57 -5.13 3.87
N LEU A 101 -1.81 -5.32 4.95
CA LEU A 101 -0.42 -5.75 4.90
C LEU A 101 -0.29 -7.13 4.26
N GLY A 102 -1.13 -8.10 4.67
CA GLY A 102 -1.15 -9.44 4.09
C GLY A 102 -1.40 -9.42 2.58
N LEU A 103 -2.33 -8.59 2.11
CA LEU A 103 -2.58 -8.36 0.68
C LEU A 103 -1.33 -7.79 -0.03
N GLY A 104 -0.70 -6.78 0.57
CA GLY A 104 0.51 -6.17 0.02
C GLY A 104 1.68 -7.15 -0.11
N LEU A 105 1.93 -7.94 0.93
CA LEU A 105 2.99 -8.95 0.93
C LEU A 105 2.71 -10.07 -0.08
N TRP A 106 1.46 -10.54 -0.15
CA TRP A 106 1.05 -11.51 -1.17
C TRP A 106 1.28 -10.98 -2.59
N ALA A 107 0.87 -9.73 -2.86
CA ALA A 107 1.03 -9.11 -4.16
C ALA A 107 2.52 -8.92 -4.52
N THR A 108 3.33 -8.48 -3.55
CA THR A 108 4.79 -8.34 -3.69
C THR A 108 5.44 -9.68 -4.02
N TRP A 109 5.12 -10.73 -3.27
CA TRP A 109 5.64 -12.07 -3.49
C TRP A 109 5.24 -12.62 -4.86
N ARG A 110 4.00 -12.38 -5.31
CA ARG A 110 3.56 -12.76 -6.65
C ARG A 110 4.30 -11.99 -7.74
N ALA A 111 4.55 -10.69 -7.55
CA ALA A 111 5.33 -9.88 -8.49
C ALA A 111 6.79 -10.35 -8.58
N LEU A 112 7.40 -10.74 -7.44
CA LEU A 112 8.76 -11.30 -7.40
C LEU A 112 8.85 -12.59 -8.21
N ARG A 113 7.94 -13.54 -7.98
CA ARG A 113 7.87 -14.79 -8.76
C ARG A 113 7.74 -14.54 -10.27
N LEU A 114 6.92 -13.58 -10.67
CA LEU A 114 6.79 -13.20 -12.08
C LEU A 114 8.09 -12.61 -12.66
N THR A 115 8.87 -11.91 -11.85
CA THR A 115 10.16 -11.33 -12.27
C THR A 115 11.21 -12.42 -12.44
N GLU A 116 11.26 -13.38 -11.52
CA GLU A 116 12.12 -14.56 -11.62
C GLU A 116 11.80 -15.41 -12.85
N GLU A 117 10.52 -15.61 -13.17
CA GLU A 117 10.08 -16.32 -14.37
C GLU A 117 10.49 -15.61 -15.67
N GLU A 118 10.44 -14.28 -15.71
CA GLU A 118 10.87 -13.48 -16.87
C GLU A 118 12.39 -13.54 -17.06
N THR A 119 13.15 -13.52 -15.96
CA THR A 119 14.63 -13.57 -16.01
C THR A 119 15.15 -14.93 -16.48
N ARG A 120 14.37 -16.01 -16.32
CA ARG A 120 14.71 -17.36 -16.74
C ARG A 120 14.39 -17.67 -18.21
N ARG A 121 13.70 -16.78 -18.92
CA ARG A 121 13.34 -16.93 -20.34
C ARG A 121 14.36 -16.24 -21.23
#